data_AF-A0A078JMB6-F1
#
_entry.id   AF-A0A078JMB6-F1
#
_cell.length_a   1.000
_cell.length_b   1.000
_cell.length_c   1.000
_cell.angle_alpha   90.00
_cell.angle_beta   90.00
_cell.angle_gamma   90.00
#
_symmetry.space_group_name_H-M   'P 1'
#
loop_
_entity.id
_entity.type
_entity.pdbx_description
1 polymer ?
#
loop_
_entity_poly.entity_id
_entity_poly.type
_entity_poly.pdbx_seq_one_letter_code
_entity_poly.pdbx_strand_id
1 'polypeptide(L)'
;MLPRTIALLVPNHRINLVVPEKSDIIRKSQVDEETGYIPAICVIARSKERDIKAAWESVNSIRFAKSLGFKDIEFGCEDSGSRSDKDYICKVFEEAIKAGATTVAFADTVGINMPQEYEELVRYVKANTPGIDDAIFSVHCHNDLGVATANTIAVLF
;
A
#
# COMPACT_ATOMS: atom_id res chain seq x y z
N MET A 1 -4.92 -1.63 23.38
CA MET A 1 -6.13 -1.51 22.54
C MET A 1 -5.77 -2.21 21.24
N LEU A 2 -6.32 -3.41 20.97
CA LEU A 2 -5.99 -4.20 19.78
C LEU A 2 -6.52 -3.47 18.52
N PRO A 3 -5.74 -3.30 17.45
CA PRO A 3 -6.24 -2.68 16.22
C PRO A 3 -7.29 -3.60 15.58
N ARG A 4 -8.50 -3.06 15.38
CA ARG A 4 -9.64 -3.73 14.73
C ARG A 4 -9.54 -3.55 13.21
N THR A 5 -8.44 -4.00 12.61
CA THR A 5 -8.19 -3.89 11.17
C THR A 5 -8.75 -5.11 10.46
N ILE A 6 -9.54 -4.91 9.40
CA ILE A 6 -9.95 -5.98 8.48
C ILE A 6 -9.15 -5.77 7.19
N ALA A 7 -7.97 -6.38 7.12
CA ALA A 7 -7.25 -6.51 5.86
C ALA A 7 -7.91 -7.63 5.06
N LEU A 8 -8.33 -7.37 3.82
CA LEU A 8 -8.62 -8.47 2.90
C LEU A 8 -7.28 -9.05 2.49
N LEU A 9 -6.83 -10.03 3.25
CA LEU A 9 -5.66 -10.82 2.91
C LEU A 9 -5.96 -11.54 1.60
N VAL A 10 -5.23 -11.15 0.55
CA VAL A 10 -4.94 -11.98 -0.62
C VAL A 10 -4.57 -13.38 -0.08
N PRO A 11 -5.02 -14.49 -0.68
CA PRO A 11 -4.86 -15.82 -0.09
C PRO A 11 -3.39 -16.09 0.21
N ASN A 12 -3.10 -16.29 1.51
CA ASN A 12 -1.85 -16.63 2.18
C ASN A 12 -1.64 -15.65 3.35
N HIS A 13 -1.41 -16.19 4.54
CA HIS A 13 -1.26 -15.42 5.78
C HIS A 13 -0.03 -14.51 5.67
N ARG A 14 -0.22 -13.24 5.29
CA ARG A 14 0.85 -12.23 5.19
C ARG A 14 0.91 -11.39 6.47
N ILE A 15 2.08 -11.31 7.10
CA ILE A 15 2.37 -10.36 8.18
C ILE A 15 3.03 -9.14 7.52
N ASN A 16 2.51 -7.93 7.65
CA ASN A 16 3.11 -6.76 6.99
C ASN A 16 4.21 -6.13 7.85
N LEU A 17 5.44 -6.01 7.34
CA LEU A 17 6.54 -5.35 8.03
C LEU A 17 6.74 -3.94 7.49
N VAL A 18 6.27 -2.92 8.21
CA VAL A 18 6.37 -1.51 7.81
C VAL A 18 7.81 -1.02 7.93
N VAL A 19 8.45 -0.73 6.78
CA VAL A 19 9.81 -0.16 6.70
C VAL A 19 9.80 1.26 6.10
N PRO A 20 10.01 2.31 6.92
CA PRO A 20 9.99 3.70 6.46
C PRO A 20 11.31 4.15 5.80
N GLU A 21 12.44 3.48 6.07
CA GLU A 21 13.76 3.86 5.55
C GLU A 21 14.59 2.67 5.03
N LYS A 22 15.57 2.96 4.15
CA LYS A 22 16.49 1.94 3.60
C LYS A 22 17.30 1.19 4.67
N SER A 23 17.63 1.86 5.76
CA SER A 23 18.36 1.30 6.91
C SER A 23 17.49 0.36 7.76
N ASP A 24 16.17 0.46 7.62
CA ASP A 24 15.16 -0.34 8.32
C ASP A 24 14.74 -1.59 7.52
N ILE A 25 14.76 -1.54 6.18
CA ILE A 25 15.12 -2.73 5.36
C ILE A 25 16.50 -3.21 5.88
N ILE A 26 17.06 -4.38 5.66
CA ILE A 26 18.31 -4.82 6.34
C ILE A 26 18.11 -5.05 7.85
N ARG A 27 17.80 -4.04 8.69
CA ARG A 27 17.66 -4.22 10.16
C ARG A 27 16.40 -4.99 10.55
N LYS A 28 15.27 -4.70 9.92
CA LYS A 28 13.97 -5.34 10.21
C LYS A 28 13.61 -6.42 9.19
N SER A 29 14.46 -6.60 8.17
CA SER A 29 14.40 -7.73 7.24
C SER A 29 14.88 -9.01 7.95
N GLN A 30 14.13 -9.50 8.93
CA GLN A 30 14.21 -10.91 9.28
C GLN A 30 13.57 -11.67 8.12
N VAL A 31 14.41 -12.03 7.14
CA VAL A 31 14.00 -12.89 6.02
C VAL A 31 13.66 -14.24 6.64
N ASP A 32 12.39 -14.60 6.60
CA ASP A 32 11.98 -15.97 6.84
C ASP A 32 12.38 -16.79 5.61
N GLU A 33 13.48 -17.54 5.73
CA GLU A 33 14.05 -18.38 4.68
C GLU A 33 13.15 -19.57 4.31
N GLU A 34 12.18 -19.91 5.16
CA GLU A 34 11.26 -21.03 4.98
C GLU A 34 10.02 -20.61 4.17
N THR A 35 9.57 -19.35 4.32
CA THR A 35 8.38 -18.81 3.63
C THR A 35 8.69 -17.83 2.49
N GLY A 36 9.93 -17.30 2.42
CA GLY A 36 10.34 -16.32 1.41
C GLY A 36 9.91 -14.88 1.74
N TYR A 37 9.78 -14.55 3.02
CA TYR A 37 9.18 -13.31 3.54
C TYR A 37 9.96 -12.00 3.24
N ILE A 38 9.22 -10.89 3.05
CA ILE A 38 9.67 -9.67 2.36
C ILE A 38 9.16 -8.39 3.08
N PRO A 39 9.95 -7.28 3.13
CA PRO A 39 9.51 -6.01 3.71
C PRO A 39 8.32 -5.37 2.97
N ALA A 40 7.29 -4.95 3.71
CA ALA A 40 6.26 -4.05 3.23
C ALA A 40 6.75 -2.60 3.33
N ILE A 41 6.95 -1.94 2.21
CA ILE A 41 7.40 -0.55 2.20
C ILE A 41 6.15 0.33 2.31
N CYS A 42 5.84 0.76 3.53
CA CYS A 42 4.69 1.61 3.80
C CYS A 42 5.12 3.06 3.97
N VAL A 43 4.38 3.98 3.35
CA VAL A 43 4.62 5.42 3.47
C VAL A 43 3.32 6.19 3.58
N ILE A 44 3.34 7.24 4.40
CA ILE A 44 2.29 8.27 4.42
C ILE A 44 2.34 9.01 3.08
N ALA A 45 1.30 8.82 2.26
CA ALA A 45 1.19 9.39 0.93
C ALA A 45 0.27 10.61 0.90
N ARG A 46 0.40 11.50 1.89
CA ARG A 46 -0.30 12.79 1.85
C ARG A 46 0.38 13.74 0.86
N SER A 47 -0.39 14.60 0.22
CA SER A 47 0.09 15.62 -0.72
C SER A 47 0.73 16.84 -0.04
N LYS A 48 1.41 16.65 1.11
CA LYS A 48 2.15 17.70 1.83
C LYS A 48 3.64 17.54 1.55
N GLU A 49 4.39 18.65 1.50
CA GLU A 49 5.81 18.66 1.11
C GLU A 49 6.68 17.61 1.83
N ARG A 50 6.53 17.50 3.16
CA ARG A 50 7.24 16.49 3.97
C ARG A 50 6.91 15.05 3.53
N ASP A 51 5.65 14.79 3.25
CA ASP A 51 5.13 13.46 2.92
C ASP A 51 5.46 13.09 1.46
N ILE A 52 5.53 14.08 0.56
CA ILE A 52 6.03 13.92 -0.82
C ILE A 52 7.48 13.44 -0.81
N LYS A 53 8.34 14.07 0.00
CA LYS A 53 9.74 13.64 0.11
C LYS A 53 9.84 12.19 0.61
N ALA A 54 9.07 11.84 1.63
CA ALA A 54 9.03 10.49 2.17
C ALA A 54 8.58 9.47 1.11
N ALA A 55 7.54 9.78 0.32
CA ALA A 55 7.06 8.91 -0.75
C ALA A 55 8.16 8.60 -1.78
N TRP A 56 8.95 9.59 -2.20
CA TRP A 56 10.06 9.37 -3.13
C TRP A 56 11.23 8.58 -2.52
N GLU A 57 11.49 8.74 -1.22
CA GLU A 57 12.46 7.93 -0.49
C GLU A 57 12.01 6.47 -0.40
N SER A 58 10.71 6.21 -0.22
CA SER A 58 10.11 4.88 -0.26
C SER A 58 10.21 4.23 -1.65
N VAL A 59 10.00 4.99 -2.73
CA VAL A 59 10.25 4.50 -4.11
C VAL A 59 11.71 4.06 -4.29
N ASN A 60 12.67 4.81 -3.76
CA ASN A 60 14.08 4.41 -3.79
C ASN A 60 14.37 3.19 -2.91
N SER A 61 13.57 2.95 -1.89
CA SER A 61 13.66 1.78 -1.02
C SER A 61 13.15 0.52 -1.73
N ILE A 62 12.13 0.63 -2.59
CA ILE A 62 11.68 -0.46 -3.48
C ILE A 62 12.82 -0.88 -4.42
N ARG A 63 13.46 0.09 -5.09
CA ARG A 63 14.61 -0.20 -5.97
C ARG A 63 15.74 -0.90 -5.23
N PHE A 64 15.99 -0.47 -4.00
CA PHE A 64 17.00 -1.10 -3.15
C PHE A 64 16.61 -2.54 -2.77
N ALA A 65 15.38 -2.77 -2.32
CA ALA A 65 14.87 -4.11 -2.05
C ALA A 65 14.99 -5.03 -3.28
N LYS A 66 14.58 -4.54 -4.46
CA LYS A 66 14.76 -5.29 -5.71
C LYS A 66 16.22 -5.62 -6.01
N SER A 67 17.15 -4.70 -5.74
CA SER A 67 18.59 -4.93 -5.90
C SER A 67 19.16 -5.98 -4.93
N LEU A 68 18.51 -6.19 -3.78
CA LEU A 68 18.83 -7.25 -2.84
C LEU A 68 18.26 -8.62 -3.25
N GLY A 69 17.49 -8.69 -4.34
CA GLY A 69 16.92 -9.94 -4.87
C GLY A 69 15.51 -10.26 -4.36
N PHE A 70 14.85 -9.34 -3.64
CA PHE A 70 13.45 -9.53 -3.24
C PHE A 70 12.53 -9.58 -4.46
N LYS A 71 11.62 -10.56 -4.49
CA LYS A 71 10.76 -10.86 -5.65
C LYS A 71 9.30 -10.44 -5.51
N ASP A 72 8.78 -10.31 -4.29
CA ASP A 72 7.41 -9.84 -4.02
C ASP A 72 7.43 -8.64 -3.05
N ILE A 73 7.47 -7.43 -3.60
CA ILE A 73 7.62 -6.17 -2.86
C ILE A 73 6.27 -5.46 -2.81
N GLU A 74 5.73 -5.29 -1.61
CA GLU A 74 4.50 -4.52 -1.38
C GLU A 74 4.82 -3.05 -1.06
N PHE A 75 4.12 -2.14 -1.75
CA PHE A 75 4.12 -0.72 -1.47
C PHE A 75 2.78 -0.29 -0.86
N GLY A 76 2.79 0.06 0.42
CA GLY A 76 1.63 0.57 1.16
C GLY A 76 1.51 2.08 1.07
N CYS A 77 0.37 2.55 0.58
CA CYS A 77 0.05 3.97 0.45
C CYS A 77 -0.83 4.39 1.64
N GLU A 78 -0.22 4.69 2.77
CA GLU A 78 -0.93 5.14 3.98
C GLU A 78 -1.55 6.51 3.72
N ASP A 79 -2.75 6.75 4.26
CA ASP A 79 -3.58 7.95 4.02
C ASP A 79 -4.09 8.13 2.58
N SER A 80 -4.02 7.09 1.75
CA SER A 80 -4.49 7.13 0.35
C SER A 80 -6.01 7.14 0.17
N GLY A 81 -6.80 6.87 1.21
CA GLY A 81 -8.25 7.05 1.19
C GLY A 81 -8.69 8.51 0.96
N SER A 82 -9.75 8.97 1.64
CA SER A 82 -10.31 10.32 1.44
C SER A 82 -9.41 11.51 1.82
N ARG A 83 -8.12 11.30 2.15
CA ARG A 83 -7.25 12.32 2.78
C ARG A 83 -6.06 12.75 1.92
N SER A 84 -5.93 12.22 0.71
CA SER A 84 -4.84 12.56 -0.20
C SER A 84 -5.39 12.81 -1.61
N ASP A 85 -4.66 13.61 -2.40
CA ASP A 85 -5.06 13.87 -3.78
C ASP A 85 -4.97 12.60 -4.63
N LYS A 86 -6.05 12.27 -5.35
CA LYS A 86 -6.16 11.03 -6.12
C LYS A 86 -5.18 10.95 -7.29
N ASP A 87 -4.82 12.07 -7.91
CA ASP A 87 -3.86 12.10 -9.01
C ASP A 87 -2.43 11.92 -8.48
N TYR A 88 -2.17 12.51 -7.31
CA TYR A 88 -0.93 12.26 -6.57
C TYR A 88 -0.77 10.78 -6.22
N ILE A 89 -1.83 10.11 -5.75
CA ILE A 89 -1.80 8.67 -5.45
C ILE A 89 -1.50 7.86 -6.72
N CYS A 90 -2.17 8.16 -7.84
CA CYS A 90 -1.90 7.50 -9.11
C CYS A 90 -0.42 7.65 -9.50
N LYS A 91 0.15 8.84 -9.31
CA LYS A 91 1.57 9.09 -9.60
C LYS A 91 2.51 8.30 -8.69
N VAL A 92 2.22 8.23 -7.40
CA VAL A 92 3.04 7.47 -6.44
C VAL A 92 3.00 5.98 -6.77
N PHE A 93 1.82 5.42 -7.08
CA PHE A 93 1.70 4.02 -7.47
C PHE A 93 2.41 3.71 -8.79
N GLU A 94 2.26 4.55 -9.81
CA GLU A 94 2.99 4.41 -11.08
C GLU A 94 4.50 4.30 -10.82
N GLU A 95 5.05 5.16 -9.97
CA GLU A 95 6.49 5.19 -9.69
C GLU A 95 6.95 4.04 -8.80
N ALA A 96 6.10 3.59 -7.86
CA ALA A 96 6.35 2.39 -7.07
C ALA A 96 6.41 1.13 -7.95
N ILE A 97 5.47 0.98 -8.90
CA ILE A 97 5.43 -0.14 -9.84
C ILE A 97 6.67 -0.12 -10.75
N LYS A 98 7.02 1.05 -11.33
CA LYS A 98 8.26 1.21 -12.12
C LYS A 98 9.52 0.88 -11.32
N ALA A 99 9.54 1.18 -10.03
CA ALA A 99 10.65 0.82 -9.15
C ALA A 99 10.72 -0.70 -8.86
N GLY A 100 9.62 -1.43 -9.06
CA GLY A 100 9.53 -2.87 -8.95
C GLY A 100 8.66 -3.36 -7.80
N ALA A 101 7.72 -2.56 -7.31
CA ALA A 101 6.65 -3.08 -6.48
C ALA A 101 5.81 -4.08 -7.29
N THR A 102 5.54 -5.24 -6.70
CA THR A 102 4.68 -6.28 -7.25
C THR A 102 3.28 -6.23 -6.68
N THR A 103 3.12 -5.54 -5.54
CA THR A 103 1.82 -5.27 -4.90
C THR A 103 1.78 -3.80 -4.52
N VAL A 104 0.66 -3.13 -4.78
CA VAL A 104 0.36 -1.79 -4.26
C VAL A 104 -0.89 -1.86 -3.40
N ALA A 105 -0.83 -1.30 -2.19
CA ALA A 105 -1.93 -1.33 -1.24
C ALA A 105 -2.53 0.06 -1.03
N PHE A 106 -3.82 0.20 -1.38
CA PHE A 106 -4.63 1.39 -1.15
C PHE A 106 -5.35 1.29 0.19
N ALA A 107 -5.25 2.32 1.04
CA ALA A 107 -5.63 2.23 2.44
C ALA A 107 -6.73 3.24 2.82
N ASP A 108 -7.85 2.74 3.37
CA ASP A 108 -8.72 3.55 4.23
C ASP A 108 -8.14 3.55 5.64
N THR A 109 -7.12 4.38 5.84
CA THR A 109 -6.30 4.39 7.06
C THR A 109 -7.06 4.82 8.31
N VAL A 110 -8.11 5.64 8.17
CA VAL A 110 -8.94 6.03 9.34
C VAL A 110 -10.19 5.19 9.45
N GLY A 111 -10.63 4.50 8.40
CA GLY A 111 -11.90 3.76 8.45
C GLY A 111 -13.12 4.68 8.39
N ILE A 112 -13.00 5.82 7.68
CA ILE A 112 -14.05 6.85 7.59
C ILE A 112 -14.67 6.97 6.20
N ASN A 113 -14.16 6.22 5.21
CA ASN A 113 -14.77 6.20 3.89
C ASN A 113 -16.07 5.40 3.92
N MET A 114 -17.10 5.90 3.23
CA MET A 114 -18.30 5.10 2.96
C MET A 114 -18.07 4.17 1.77
N PRO A 115 -18.79 3.03 1.66
CA PRO A 115 -18.53 2.03 0.63
C PRO A 115 -18.54 2.57 -0.80
N GLN A 116 -19.51 3.43 -1.14
CA GLN A 116 -19.64 4.03 -2.46
C GLN A 116 -18.49 5.00 -2.77
N GLU A 117 -18.12 5.84 -1.81
CA GLU A 117 -17.00 6.78 -1.96
C GLU A 117 -15.68 6.02 -2.13
N TYR A 118 -15.51 4.93 -1.38
CA TYR A 118 -14.31 4.09 -1.46
C TYR A 118 -14.22 3.36 -2.80
N GLU A 119 -15.34 2.81 -3.28
CA GLU A 119 -15.45 2.21 -4.61
C GLU A 119 -15.06 3.20 -5.71
N GLU A 120 -15.62 4.41 -5.69
CA GLU A 120 -15.32 5.45 -6.68
C GLU A 120 -13.84 5.83 -6.68
N LEU A 121 -13.24 5.97 -5.49
CA LEU A 121 -11.82 6.27 -5.35
C LEU A 121 -10.94 5.13 -5.90
N VAL A 122 -11.22 3.88 -5.52
CA VAL A 122 -10.45 2.72 -6.00
C VAL A 122 -10.59 2.57 -7.51
N ARG A 123 -11.81 2.72 -8.04
CA ARG A 123 -12.07 2.68 -9.48
C ARG A 123 -11.30 3.77 -10.22
N TYR A 124 -11.27 4.98 -9.68
CA TYR A 124 -10.49 6.08 -10.24
C TYR A 124 -9.00 5.74 -10.27
N VAL A 125 -8.45 5.28 -9.15
CA VAL A 125 -7.01 4.98 -9.04
C VAL A 125 -6.61 3.85 -9.99
N LYS A 126 -7.39 2.77 -10.05
CA LYS A 126 -7.14 1.67 -11.01
C LYS A 126 -7.22 2.17 -12.46
N ALA A 127 -8.21 2.99 -12.82
CA ALA A 127 -8.35 3.47 -14.19
C ALA A 127 -7.25 4.48 -14.63
N ASN A 128 -6.65 5.21 -13.68
CA ASN A 128 -5.75 6.32 -13.97
C ASN A 128 -4.29 6.09 -13.58
N THR A 129 -3.93 4.88 -13.13
CA THR A 129 -2.54 4.54 -12.77
C THR A 129 -1.89 3.71 -13.88
N PRO A 130 -0.92 4.25 -14.63
CA PRO A 130 -0.19 3.46 -15.62
C PRO A 130 0.58 2.30 -14.96
N GLY A 131 0.51 1.12 -15.58
CA GLY A 131 1.17 -0.10 -15.09
C GLY A 131 0.46 -0.78 -13.92
N ILE A 132 -0.72 -0.32 -13.51
CA ILE A 132 -1.45 -0.93 -12.38
C ILE A 132 -1.75 -2.41 -12.59
N ASP A 133 -1.96 -2.84 -13.83
CA ASP A 133 -2.24 -4.24 -14.20
C ASP A 133 -0.98 -5.13 -14.13
N ASP A 134 0.22 -4.52 -14.03
CA ASP A 134 1.48 -5.23 -13.84
C ASP A 134 1.75 -5.59 -12.36
N ALA A 135 0.88 -5.14 -11.45
CA ALA A 135 0.99 -5.34 -10.00
C ALA A 135 -0.35 -5.80 -9.39
N ILE A 136 -0.27 -6.46 -8.23
CA ILE A 136 -1.45 -6.80 -7.44
C ILE A 136 -1.96 -5.50 -6.79
N PHE A 137 -3.20 -5.12 -7.09
CA PHE A 137 -3.89 -4.05 -6.38
C PHE A 137 -4.57 -4.61 -5.12
N SER A 138 -4.10 -4.20 -3.95
CA SER A 138 -4.62 -4.60 -2.65
C SER A 138 -5.34 -3.44 -1.97
N VAL A 139 -6.28 -3.76 -1.06
CA VAL A 139 -6.95 -2.77 -0.21
C VAL A 139 -6.80 -3.08 1.26
N HIS A 140 -6.64 -2.03 2.07
CA HIS A 140 -6.48 -2.10 3.51
C HIS A 140 -7.51 -1.18 4.19
N CYS A 141 -8.59 -1.77 4.72
CA CYS A 141 -9.69 -1.01 5.30
C CYS A 141 -9.66 -1.05 6.83
N HIS A 142 -9.62 0.12 7.45
CA HIS A 142 -9.90 0.26 8.89
C HIS A 142 -11.40 0.32 9.16
N ASN A 143 -11.80 0.04 10.40
CA ASN A 143 -13.19 -0.25 10.77
C ASN A 143 -13.81 0.75 11.76
N ASP A 144 -13.33 1.98 11.77
CA ASP A 144 -13.71 2.98 12.77
C ASP A 144 -15.20 3.36 12.69
N LEU A 145 -15.77 3.40 11.48
CA LEU A 145 -17.22 3.54 11.27
C LEU A 145 -17.98 2.20 11.20
N GLY A 146 -17.31 1.06 11.40
CA GLY A 146 -17.95 -0.27 11.34
C GLY A 146 -18.25 -0.79 9.94
N VAL A 147 -17.71 -0.16 8.89
CA VAL A 147 -17.99 -0.47 7.48
C VAL A 147 -16.81 -1.08 6.71
N ALA A 148 -15.72 -1.50 7.38
CA ALA A 148 -14.52 -2.03 6.71
C ALA A 148 -14.84 -3.20 5.78
N THR A 149 -15.66 -4.16 6.23
CA THR A 149 -16.07 -5.30 5.40
C THR A 149 -16.86 -4.84 4.16
N ALA A 150 -17.73 -3.84 4.31
CA ALA A 150 -18.50 -3.29 3.20
C ALA A 150 -17.59 -2.57 2.19
N ASN A 151 -16.65 -1.74 2.67
CA ASN A 151 -15.65 -1.06 1.82
C ASN A 151 -14.82 -2.07 1.03
N THR A 152 -14.38 -3.14 1.70
CA THR A 152 -13.61 -4.21 1.07
C THR A 152 -14.40 -4.97 0.00
N ILE A 153 -15.69 -5.24 0.20
CA ILE A 153 -16.53 -5.92 -0.80
C ILE A 153 -16.85 -4.99 -1.98
N ALA A 154 -17.06 -3.70 -1.72
CA ALA A 154 -17.44 -2.71 -2.73
C ALA A 154 -16.40 -2.58 -3.85
N VAL A 155 -15.15 -2.97 -3.62
CA VAL A 155 -14.02 -2.79 -4.55
C VAL A 155 -13.62 -4.08 -5.30
N LEU A 156 -14.40 -5.17 -5.19
CA LEU A 156 -14.10 -6.45 -5.82
C LEU A 156 -14.46 -6.54 -7.32
N PHE A 157 -14.99 -5.47 -7.92
CA PHE A 157 -15.54 -5.46 -9.28
C PHE A 157 -14.62 -4.83 -10.33
#